data_AF-R7INY0-F1
#
_entry.id   AF-R7INY0-F1
#
_cell.length_a   1.000
_cell.length_b   1.000
_cell.length_c   1.000
_cell.angle_alpha   90.00
_cell.angle_beta   90.00
_cell.angle_gamma   90.00
#
_symmetry.space_group_name_H-M   'P 1'
#
loop_
_entity.id
_entity.type
_entity.pdbx_description
1 polymer ?
#
loop_
_entity_poly.entity_id
_entity_poly.type
_entity_poly.pdbx_seq_one_letter_code
_entity_poly.pdbx_strand_id
1 'polypeptide(L)'
;MEYNTAFYHLGAFLVYIVLWLICSSDIPQFFINANETVSLVSFLSLSIMGIHFAAYTRIILQEGEKWFRFLSYIGWIDPLIILTGFVANLWDPTEVLILNHLYIGMVAVSAFVFVIKKKEKKLAEHLFITGVLTIIVATAISLVAYYYNPSGGIDAIFLGVGVTVFAVLLFLMILCKEVKFIEERRMMDIYRELAFKDNLTGLGNRAAYDRKMEEIRDNGNEDMLVQLLILDVNGLKHINDNLGHYTGDKIILGAAQCIRDAFGTNGK
;
A
#
# COMPACT_ATOMS: atom_id res chain seq x y z
N MET A 1 1.42 -11.10 -3.40
CA MET A 1 0.56 -11.66 -2.33
C MET A 1 0.49 -10.72 -1.13
N GLU A 2 1.60 -10.25 -0.57
CA GLU A 2 1.59 -9.40 0.64
C GLU A 2 0.78 -8.10 0.51
N TYR A 3 0.70 -7.52 -0.70
CA TYR A 3 -0.07 -6.30 -0.94
C TYR A 3 -1.58 -6.51 -0.69
N ASN A 4 -2.16 -7.58 -1.22
CA ASN A 4 -3.57 -7.92 -1.01
C ASN A 4 -3.85 -8.18 0.48
N THR A 5 -2.89 -8.78 1.20
CA THR A 5 -2.99 -9.00 2.65
C THR A 5 -3.01 -7.68 3.43
N ALA A 6 -2.27 -6.65 3.00
CA ALA A 6 -2.32 -5.34 3.63
C ALA A 6 -3.71 -4.69 3.49
N PHE A 7 -4.31 -4.74 2.30
CA PHE A 7 -5.68 -4.22 2.10
C PHE A 7 -6.72 -4.98 2.91
N TYR A 8 -6.56 -6.30 3.04
CA TYR A 8 -7.43 -7.09 3.91
C TYR A 8 -7.37 -6.59 5.36
N HIS A 9 -6.18 -6.44 5.93
CA HIS A 9 -6.05 -5.97 7.31
C HIS A 9 -6.55 -4.53 7.48
N LEU A 10 -6.29 -3.65 6.53
CA LEU A 10 -6.84 -2.29 6.55
C LEU A 10 -8.37 -2.29 6.45
N GLY A 11 -8.94 -3.07 5.53
CA GLY A 11 -10.40 -3.18 5.37
C GLY A 11 -11.06 -3.71 6.63
N ALA A 12 -10.51 -4.76 7.22
CA ALA A 12 -10.97 -5.29 8.50
C ALA A 12 -10.84 -4.25 9.63
N PHE A 13 -9.71 -3.53 9.71
CA PHE A 13 -9.54 -2.43 10.66
C PHE A 13 -10.67 -1.39 10.53
N LEU A 14 -10.98 -0.93 9.32
CA LEU A 14 -12.07 0.02 9.06
C LEU A 14 -13.45 -0.55 9.42
N VAL A 15 -13.71 -1.82 9.13
CA VAL A 15 -14.98 -2.48 9.49
C VAL A 15 -15.16 -2.50 11.01
N TYR A 16 -14.13 -2.83 11.77
CA TYR A 16 -14.21 -2.83 13.24
C TYR A 16 -14.29 -1.42 13.84
N ILE A 17 -13.71 -0.40 13.20
CA ILE A 17 -13.96 1.00 13.55
C ILE A 17 -15.45 1.33 13.41
N VAL A 18 -16.05 0.99 12.27
CA VAL A 18 -17.46 1.27 12.02
C VAL A 18 -18.36 0.51 12.98
N LEU A 19 -18.09 -0.78 13.24
CA LEU A 19 -18.83 -1.55 14.25
C LEU A 19 -18.73 -0.88 15.63
N TRP A 20 -17.53 -0.52 16.07
CA TRP A 20 -17.32 0.12 17.36
C TRP A 20 -18.04 1.48 17.45
N LEU A 21 -17.99 2.31 16.40
CA LEU A 21 -18.71 3.59 16.35
C LEU A 21 -20.23 3.40 16.46
N ILE A 22 -20.78 2.41 15.77
CA ILE A 22 -22.22 2.09 15.84
C ILE A 22 -22.57 1.61 17.25
N CYS A 23 -21.81 0.67 17.81
CA CYS A 23 -22.07 0.11 19.14
C CYS A 23 -21.84 1.10 20.28
N SER A 24 -20.98 2.10 20.08
CA SER A 24 -20.73 3.19 21.05
C SER A 24 -21.72 4.35 20.92
N SER A 25 -22.65 4.29 19.96
CA SER A 25 -23.71 5.29 19.78
C SER A 25 -25.03 4.82 20.39
N ASP A 26 -26.03 5.71 20.46
CA ASP A 26 -27.38 5.35 20.90
C ASP A 26 -28.18 4.58 19.83
N ILE A 27 -27.66 4.42 18.61
CA ILE A 27 -28.35 3.78 17.48
C ILE A 27 -28.87 2.36 17.82
N PRO A 28 -28.07 1.46 18.43
CA PRO A 28 -28.53 0.09 18.68
C PRO A 28 -29.73 0.01 19.62
N GLN A 29 -29.92 0.98 20.52
CA GLN A 29 -31.02 0.99 21.50
C GLN A 29 -32.40 1.07 20.83
N PHE A 30 -32.47 1.60 19.59
CA PHE A 30 -33.72 1.65 18.82
C PHE A 30 -34.14 0.32 18.20
N PHE A 31 -33.20 -0.63 18.06
CA PHE A 31 -33.41 -1.88 17.32
C PHE A 31 -33.23 -3.13 18.18
N ILE A 32 -32.36 -3.06 19.18
CA ILE A 32 -31.90 -4.20 19.97
C ILE A 32 -32.07 -3.87 21.44
N ASN A 33 -32.91 -4.62 22.15
CA ASN A 33 -33.08 -4.50 23.60
C ASN A 33 -32.10 -5.43 24.34
N ALA A 34 -30.80 -5.29 24.07
CA ALA A 34 -29.74 -6.13 24.62
C ALA A 34 -28.45 -5.30 24.82
N ASN A 35 -28.50 -4.35 25.76
CA ASN A 35 -27.41 -3.40 26.02
C ASN A 35 -26.08 -4.09 26.35
N GLU A 36 -26.12 -5.21 27.09
CA GLU A 36 -24.92 -5.99 27.42
C GLU A 36 -24.25 -6.61 26.19
N THR A 37 -25.05 -7.12 25.24
CA THR A 37 -24.53 -7.68 23.98
C THR A 37 -23.95 -6.60 23.08
N VAL A 38 -24.61 -5.44 23.00
CA VAL A 38 -24.09 -4.28 22.25
C VAL A 38 -22.76 -3.79 22.84
N SER A 39 -22.68 -3.72 24.18
CA SER A 39 -21.44 -3.41 24.89
C SER A 39 -20.34 -4.40 24.55
N LEU A 40 -20.59 -5.71 24.68
CA LEU A 40 -19.63 -6.76 24.32
C LEU A 40 -19.09 -6.60 22.89
N VAL A 41 -19.98 -6.38 21.91
CA VAL A 41 -19.58 -6.19 20.51
C VAL A 41 -18.71 -4.94 20.36
N SER A 42 -19.02 -3.86 21.08
CA SER A 42 -18.19 -2.64 21.09
C SER A 42 -16.77 -2.92 21.56
N PHE A 43 -16.60 -3.53 22.74
CA PHE A 43 -15.27 -3.82 23.30
C PHE A 43 -14.49 -4.81 22.45
N LEU A 44 -15.12 -5.88 21.95
CA LEU A 44 -14.47 -6.82 21.04
C LEU A 44 -14.02 -6.14 19.75
N SER A 45 -14.83 -5.24 19.19
CA SER A 45 -14.47 -4.48 17.98
C SER A 45 -13.27 -3.57 18.23
N LEU A 46 -13.22 -2.94 19.40
CA LEU A 46 -12.10 -2.09 19.82
C LEU A 46 -10.79 -2.87 19.97
N SER A 47 -10.83 -4.07 20.55
CA SER A 47 -9.65 -4.93 20.65
C SER A 47 -9.20 -5.47 19.29
N ILE A 48 -10.14 -5.98 18.48
CA ILE A 48 -9.83 -6.61 17.19
C ILE A 48 -9.31 -5.59 16.17
N MET A 49 -9.79 -4.33 16.18
CA MET A 49 -9.24 -3.30 15.30
C MET A 49 -7.74 -3.09 15.56
N GLY A 50 -7.28 -3.09 16.83
CA GLY A 50 -5.86 -2.95 17.17
C GLY A 50 -4.99 -4.07 16.57
N ILE A 51 -5.50 -5.30 16.54
CA ILE A 51 -4.83 -6.47 15.95
C ILE A 51 -4.64 -6.29 14.45
N HIS A 52 -5.71 -5.89 13.75
CA HIS A 52 -5.63 -5.65 12.31
C HIS A 52 -4.72 -4.46 11.98
N PHE A 53 -4.70 -3.44 12.83
CA PHE A 53 -3.76 -2.34 12.67
C PHE A 53 -2.31 -2.81 12.85
N ALA A 54 -1.99 -3.61 13.87
CA ALA A 54 -0.66 -4.19 14.05
C ALA A 54 -0.23 -5.08 12.86
N ALA A 55 -1.16 -5.87 12.33
CA ALA A 55 -0.89 -6.72 11.17
C ALA A 55 -0.69 -5.89 9.89
N TYR A 56 -1.41 -4.78 9.75
CA TYR A 56 -1.23 -3.82 8.66
C TYR A 56 0.13 -3.10 8.74
N THR A 57 0.50 -2.60 9.92
CA THR A 57 1.79 -1.90 10.10
C THR A 57 2.98 -2.81 9.84
N ARG A 58 2.88 -4.09 10.21
CA ARG A 58 3.86 -5.13 9.86
C ARG A 58 4.19 -5.16 8.37
N ILE A 59 3.17 -5.13 7.52
CA ILE A 59 3.32 -5.26 6.07
C ILE A 59 3.82 -3.94 5.46
N ILE A 60 3.32 -2.80 5.96
CA ILE A 60 3.63 -1.47 5.39
C ILE A 60 5.01 -0.96 5.79
N LEU A 61 5.44 -1.17 7.04
CA LEU A 61 6.72 -0.66 7.50
C LEU A 61 7.89 -1.55 7.11
N GLN A 62 7.68 -2.88 7.02
CA GLN A 62 8.67 -3.95 6.83
C GLN A 62 9.78 -3.99 7.91
N GLU A 63 10.25 -2.84 8.37
CA GLU A 63 11.06 -2.70 9.58
C GLU A 63 10.23 -3.08 10.82
N GLY A 64 10.84 -3.85 11.72
CA GLY A 64 10.14 -4.34 12.91
C GLY A 64 9.13 -5.45 12.61
N GLU A 65 9.20 -6.10 11.45
CA GLU A 65 8.25 -7.15 11.03
C GLU A 65 7.99 -8.20 12.13
N LYS A 66 9.05 -8.76 12.73
CA LYS A 66 8.94 -9.76 13.81
C LYS A 66 8.20 -9.21 15.03
N TRP A 67 8.42 -7.94 15.37
CA TRP A 67 7.78 -7.26 16.49
C TRP A 67 6.29 -7.05 16.22
N PHE A 68 5.92 -6.51 15.06
CA PHE A 68 4.50 -6.32 14.72
C PHE A 68 3.78 -7.66 14.49
N ARG A 69 4.48 -8.69 14.03
CA ARG A 69 3.94 -10.06 13.98
C ARG A 69 3.62 -10.57 15.38
N PHE A 70 4.54 -10.42 16.31
CA PHE A 70 4.34 -10.75 17.72
C PHE A 70 3.15 -9.97 18.31
N LEU A 71 3.07 -8.66 18.06
CA LEU A 71 1.96 -7.81 18.50
C LEU A 71 0.61 -8.25 17.91
N SER A 72 0.59 -8.73 16.66
CA SER A 72 -0.63 -9.25 16.02
C SER A 72 -1.11 -10.57 16.67
N TYR A 73 -0.21 -11.37 17.25
CA TYR A 73 -0.58 -12.60 17.95
C TYR A 73 -0.99 -12.32 19.39
N ILE A 74 -0.21 -11.54 20.13
CA ILE A 74 -0.51 -11.23 21.54
C ILE A 74 -1.81 -10.42 21.69
N GLY A 75 -2.17 -9.63 20.67
CA GLY A 75 -3.40 -8.85 20.68
C GLY A 75 -4.68 -9.68 20.78
N TRP A 76 -4.64 -10.98 20.45
CA TRP A 76 -5.79 -11.89 20.63
C TRP A 76 -6.07 -12.24 22.09
N ILE A 77 -5.13 -11.99 23.02
CA ILE A 77 -5.33 -12.24 24.45
C ILE A 77 -6.47 -11.36 24.99
N ASP A 78 -6.48 -10.08 24.62
CA ASP A 78 -7.48 -9.11 25.10
C ASP A 78 -8.94 -9.49 24.75
N PRO A 79 -9.31 -9.75 23.48
CA PRO A 79 -10.66 -10.18 23.15
C PRO A 79 -11.02 -11.56 23.74
N LEU A 80 -10.04 -12.44 23.97
CA LEU A 80 -10.27 -13.70 24.68
C LEU A 80 -10.62 -13.44 26.17
N ILE A 81 -9.91 -12.54 26.85
CA ILE A 81 -10.19 -12.13 28.23
C ILE A 81 -11.59 -11.51 28.32
N ILE A 82 -11.94 -10.60 27.40
CA ILE A 82 -13.27 -9.98 27.34
C ILE A 82 -14.35 -11.05 27.16
N LEU A 83 -14.20 -11.95 26.18
CA LEU A 83 -15.20 -12.97 25.87
C LEU A 83 -15.37 -13.97 27.02
N THR A 84 -14.27 -14.46 27.58
CA THR A 84 -14.29 -15.43 28.67
C THR A 84 -14.86 -14.85 29.96
N GLY A 85 -14.49 -13.62 30.31
CA GLY A 85 -15.06 -12.91 31.46
C GLY A 85 -16.56 -12.66 31.32
N PHE A 86 -17.00 -12.25 30.13
CA PHE A 86 -18.42 -12.05 29.84
C PHE A 86 -19.22 -13.36 29.94
N VAL A 87 -18.77 -14.43 29.29
CA VAL A 87 -19.46 -15.73 29.29
C VAL A 87 -19.49 -16.36 30.68
N ALA A 88 -18.41 -16.22 31.45
CA ALA A 88 -18.32 -16.73 32.82
C ALA A 88 -18.98 -15.79 33.85
N ASN A 89 -19.49 -14.62 33.42
CA ASN A 89 -20.06 -13.59 34.27
C ASN A 89 -19.14 -13.17 35.43
N LEU A 90 -17.85 -13.00 35.13
CA LEU A 90 -16.81 -12.71 36.13
C LEU A 90 -16.53 -11.22 36.29
N TRP A 91 -16.59 -10.45 35.21
CA TRP A 91 -16.34 -9.00 35.20
C TRP A 91 -17.06 -8.33 34.03
N ASP A 92 -17.34 -7.05 34.17
CA ASP A 92 -17.87 -6.23 33.08
C ASP A 92 -16.74 -5.89 32.06
N PRO A 93 -17.03 -5.86 30.75
CA PRO A 93 -16.05 -5.45 29.74
C PRO A 93 -15.38 -4.09 29.98
N THR A 94 -16.03 -3.17 30.68
CA THR A 94 -15.48 -1.85 31.07
C THR A 94 -14.29 -1.97 32.03
N GLU A 95 -14.24 -3.00 32.87
CA GLU A 95 -13.17 -3.21 33.86
C GLU A 95 -11.83 -3.55 33.20
N VAL A 96 -11.87 -4.21 32.04
CA VAL A 96 -10.69 -4.61 31.27
C VAL A 96 -10.30 -3.59 30.20
N LEU A 97 -11.02 -2.47 30.09
CA LEU A 97 -10.76 -1.41 29.10
C LEU A 97 -9.33 -0.87 29.15
N ILE A 98 -8.70 -0.86 30.33
CA ILE A 98 -7.31 -0.44 30.48
C ILE A 98 -6.33 -1.33 29.68
N LEU A 99 -6.58 -2.64 29.59
CA LEU A 99 -5.74 -3.57 28.84
C LEU A 99 -5.77 -3.24 27.34
N ASN A 100 -6.95 -2.96 26.81
CA ASN A 100 -7.13 -2.55 25.43
C ASN A 100 -6.36 -1.24 25.13
N HIS A 101 -6.47 -0.22 25.99
CA HIS A 101 -5.73 1.04 25.83
C HIS A 101 -4.21 0.83 25.86
N LEU A 102 -3.71 -0.02 26.76
CA LEU A 102 -2.29 -0.37 26.83
C LEU A 102 -1.82 -1.07 25.56
N TYR A 103 -2.62 -1.99 25.01
CA TYR A 103 -2.31 -2.68 23.77
C TYR A 103 -2.29 -1.74 22.56
N ILE A 104 -3.36 -0.95 22.34
CA ILE A 104 -3.44 0.01 21.23
C ILE A 104 -2.31 1.04 21.35
N GLY A 105 -2.05 1.56 22.55
CA GLY A 105 -0.97 2.48 22.84
C GLY A 105 0.41 1.88 22.52
N MET A 106 0.65 0.62 22.90
CA MET A 106 1.89 -0.10 22.57
C MET A 106 2.08 -0.25 21.06
N VAL A 107 1.02 -0.60 20.31
CA VAL A 107 1.08 -0.71 18.84
C VAL A 107 1.36 0.65 18.21
N ALA A 108 0.66 1.71 18.63
CA ALA A 108 0.81 3.07 18.11
C ALA A 108 2.21 3.64 18.39
N VAL A 109 2.71 3.53 19.62
CA VAL A 109 4.06 3.99 19.99
C VAL A 109 5.13 3.19 19.22
N SER A 110 4.95 1.87 19.08
CA SER A 110 5.86 1.05 18.27
C SER A 110 5.89 1.56 16.83
N ALA A 111 4.72 1.76 16.22
CA ALA A 111 4.61 2.26 14.84
C ALA A 111 5.31 3.62 14.69
N PHE A 112 5.10 4.54 15.62
CA PHE A 112 5.75 5.85 15.65
C PHE A 112 7.28 5.73 15.70
N VAL A 113 7.82 4.93 16.62
CA VAL A 113 9.27 4.74 16.78
C VAL A 113 9.91 4.18 15.51
N PHE A 114 9.29 3.18 14.88
CA PHE A 114 9.82 2.58 13.66
C PHE A 114 9.80 3.57 12.48
N VAL A 115 8.75 4.40 12.32
CA VAL A 115 8.73 5.38 11.22
C VAL A 115 9.72 6.52 11.46
N ILE A 116 9.89 6.98 12.70
CA ILE A 116 10.84 8.05 13.00
C ILE A 116 12.29 7.66 12.70
N LYS A 117 12.65 6.39 12.90
CA LYS A 117 13.99 5.87 12.59
C LYS A 117 14.36 5.93 11.11
N LYS A 118 13.40 6.07 10.21
CA LYS A 118 13.68 6.24 8.77
C LYS A 118 14.40 7.56 8.52
N LYS A 119 15.58 7.47 7.87
CA LYS A 119 16.44 8.62 7.53
C LYS A 119 15.73 9.60 6.62
N GLU A 120 15.09 9.09 5.57
CA GLU A 120 14.29 9.88 4.64
C GLU A 120 12.82 9.51 4.76
N LYS A 121 11.97 10.53 4.89
CA LYS A 121 10.53 10.39 5.03
C LYS A 121 9.87 11.04 3.83
N LYS A 122 9.08 10.29 3.06
CA LYS A 122 8.27 10.86 1.98
C LYS A 122 6.95 11.38 2.60
N LEU A 123 6.10 11.97 1.77
CA LEU A 123 4.77 12.46 2.20
C LEU A 123 3.94 11.37 2.90
N ALA A 124 4.01 10.13 2.42
CA ALA A 124 3.27 9.01 2.99
C ALA A 124 3.69 8.71 4.45
N GLU A 125 4.98 8.75 4.76
CA GLU A 125 5.48 8.57 6.12
C GLU A 125 5.07 9.72 7.05
N HIS A 126 5.02 10.96 6.54
CA HIS A 126 4.52 12.10 7.30
C HIS A 126 3.03 11.94 7.63
N LEU A 127 2.19 11.59 6.64
CA LEU A 127 0.78 11.32 6.85
C LEU A 127 0.56 10.19 7.88
N PHE A 128 1.37 9.14 7.80
CA PHE A 128 1.33 8.04 8.76
C PHE A 128 1.70 8.49 10.18
N ILE A 129 2.79 9.25 10.34
CA ILE A 129 3.20 9.79 11.65
C ILE A 129 2.13 10.71 12.22
N THR A 130 1.61 11.64 11.42
CA THR A 130 0.53 12.54 11.84
C THR A 130 -0.68 11.74 12.31
N GLY A 131 -1.06 10.70 11.56
CA GLY A 131 -2.16 9.82 11.96
C GLY A 131 -1.91 9.10 13.29
N VAL A 132 -0.72 8.50 13.47
CA VAL A 132 -0.36 7.82 14.71
C VAL A 132 -0.31 8.80 15.90
N LEU A 133 0.16 10.03 15.70
CA LEU A 133 0.11 11.07 16.72
C LEU A 133 -1.34 11.45 17.07
N THR A 134 -2.21 11.59 16.08
CA THR A 134 -3.64 11.86 16.29
C THR A 134 -4.28 10.78 17.16
N ILE A 135 -4.05 9.49 16.87
CA ILE A 135 -4.66 8.42 17.67
C ILE A 135 -4.07 8.33 19.08
N ILE A 136 -2.76 8.58 19.26
CA ILE A 136 -2.13 8.65 20.59
C ILE A 136 -2.78 9.78 21.42
N VAL A 137 -2.89 10.98 20.85
CA VAL A 137 -3.49 12.14 21.54
C VAL A 137 -4.96 11.90 21.83
N ALA A 138 -5.74 11.39 20.88
CA ALA A 138 -7.15 11.08 21.07
C ALA A 138 -7.36 10.01 22.16
N THR A 139 -6.52 8.97 22.19
CA THR A 139 -6.56 7.91 23.21
C THR A 139 -6.21 8.47 24.58
N ALA A 140 -5.22 9.35 24.68
CA ALA A 140 -4.86 10.00 25.95
C ALA A 140 -5.99 10.89 26.48
N ILE A 141 -6.62 11.70 25.61
CA ILE A 141 -7.76 12.55 25.98
C ILE A 141 -8.96 11.67 26.38
N SER A 142 -9.26 10.63 25.60
CA SER A 142 -10.33 9.67 25.89
C SER A 142 -10.14 9.02 27.25
N LEU A 143 -8.92 8.59 27.58
CA LEU A 143 -8.60 7.97 28.87
C LEU A 143 -8.84 8.94 30.03
N VAL A 144 -8.37 10.18 29.91
CA VAL A 144 -8.58 11.22 30.94
C VAL A 144 -10.07 11.54 31.10
N ALA A 145 -10.80 11.66 29.99
CA ALA A 145 -12.24 11.92 30.00
C ALA A 145 -13.02 10.79 30.69
N TYR A 146 -12.67 9.53 30.39
CA TYR A 146 -13.29 8.35 30.98
C TYR A 146 -13.10 8.32 32.51
N TYR A 147 -11.88 8.52 33.01
CA TYR A 147 -11.63 8.48 34.45
C TYR A 147 -12.19 9.68 35.22
N TYR A 148 -12.43 10.81 34.56
CA TYR A 148 -13.05 11.99 35.18
C TYR A 148 -14.58 11.89 35.22
N ASN A 149 -15.20 11.37 34.16
CA ASN A 149 -16.65 11.17 34.09
C ASN A 149 -17.00 9.91 33.29
N PRO A 150 -16.97 8.72 33.93
CA PRO A 150 -17.21 7.44 33.25
C PRO A 150 -18.59 7.33 32.58
N SER A 151 -19.59 8.04 33.11
CA SER A 151 -20.95 8.08 32.58
C SER A 151 -21.20 9.15 31.51
N GLY A 152 -20.18 9.96 31.20
CA GLY A 152 -20.35 11.14 30.35
C GLY A 152 -20.37 10.88 28.85
N GLY A 153 -19.86 9.72 28.39
CA GLY A 153 -19.77 9.35 26.97
C GLY A 153 -18.83 10.23 26.12
N ILE A 154 -18.19 11.22 26.73
CA ILE A 154 -17.29 12.19 26.07
C ILE A 154 -16.01 11.48 25.57
N ASP A 155 -15.55 10.47 26.31
CA ASP A 155 -14.42 9.62 25.96
C ASP A 155 -14.62 8.95 24.58
N ALA A 156 -15.78 8.31 24.37
CA ALA A 156 -16.13 7.67 23.11
C ALA A 156 -16.16 8.66 21.93
N ILE A 157 -16.59 9.90 22.16
CA ILE A 157 -16.59 10.97 21.14
C ILE A 157 -15.15 11.32 20.73
N PHE A 158 -14.26 11.59 21.69
CA PHE A 158 -12.87 11.94 21.39
C PHE A 158 -12.13 10.82 20.68
N LEU A 159 -12.30 9.58 21.15
CA LEU A 159 -11.71 8.41 20.50
C LEU A 159 -12.29 8.24 19.09
N GLY A 160 -13.60 8.43 18.91
CA GLY A 160 -14.28 8.32 17.62
C GLY A 160 -13.79 9.32 16.59
N VAL A 161 -13.65 10.59 16.98
CA VAL A 161 -13.05 11.62 16.12
C VAL A 161 -11.60 11.27 15.79
N GLY A 162 -10.81 10.86 16.78
CA GLY A 162 -9.40 10.51 16.59
C GLY A 162 -9.20 9.35 15.62
N VAL A 163 -9.95 8.26 15.80
CA VAL A 163 -9.90 7.07 14.95
C VAL A 163 -10.41 7.38 13.53
N THR A 164 -11.42 8.24 13.38
CA THR A 164 -11.92 8.67 12.07
C THR A 164 -10.87 9.50 11.32
N VAL A 165 -10.28 10.51 11.98
CA VAL A 165 -9.19 11.30 11.39
C VAL A 165 -8.01 10.41 11.03
N PHE A 166 -7.68 9.45 11.89
CA PHE A 166 -6.65 8.47 11.63
C PHE A 166 -6.93 7.62 10.38
N ALA A 167 -8.15 7.09 10.25
CA ALA A 167 -8.59 6.32 9.10
C ALA A 167 -8.49 7.13 7.80
N VAL A 168 -8.88 8.42 7.83
CA VAL A 168 -8.75 9.33 6.67
C VAL A 168 -7.28 9.54 6.30
N LEU A 169 -6.40 9.77 7.27
CA LEU A 169 -4.96 9.96 7.02
C LEU A 169 -4.32 8.69 6.45
N LEU A 170 -4.71 7.50 6.93
CA LEU A 170 -4.28 6.23 6.36
C LEU A 170 -4.76 6.07 4.92
N PHE A 171 -6.01 6.43 4.62
CA PHE A 171 -6.55 6.39 3.27
C PHE A 171 -5.80 7.34 2.33
N LEU A 172 -5.58 8.59 2.74
CA LEU A 172 -4.78 9.56 1.98
C LEU A 172 -3.35 9.07 1.74
N MET A 173 -2.71 8.47 2.76
CA MET A 173 -1.38 7.87 2.61
C MET A 173 -1.36 6.82 1.49
N ILE A 174 -2.37 5.94 1.44
CA ILE A 174 -2.47 4.88 0.43
C ILE A 174 -2.66 5.48 -0.96
N LEU A 175 -3.57 6.46 -1.09
CA LEU A 175 -3.75 7.17 -2.35
C LEU A 175 -2.44 7.81 -2.84
N CYS A 176 -1.70 8.47 -1.96
CA CYS A 176 -0.40 9.05 -2.30
C CYS A 176 0.62 7.98 -2.74
N LYS A 177 0.62 6.80 -2.12
CA LYS A 177 1.50 5.69 -2.52
C LYS A 177 1.11 5.12 -3.88
N GLU A 178 -0.18 4.90 -4.12
CA GLU A 178 -0.67 4.37 -5.39
C GLU A 178 -0.41 5.32 -6.57
N VAL A 179 -0.68 6.60 -6.39
CA VAL A 179 -0.40 7.61 -7.44
C VAL A 179 1.08 7.61 -7.80
N LYS A 180 1.98 7.60 -6.81
CA LYS A 180 3.43 7.54 -7.05
C LYS A 180 3.86 6.24 -7.72
N PHE A 181 3.27 5.11 -7.33
CA PHE A 181 3.59 3.82 -7.93
C PHE A 181 3.18 3.76 -9.41
N ILE A 182 2.02 4.33 -9.75
CA ILE A 182 1.55 4.43 -11.14
C ILE A 182 2.47 5.36 -11.95
N GLU A 183 2.87 6.48 -11.38
CA GLU A 183 3.79 7.43 -12.02
C GLU A 183 5.16 6.80 -12.29
N GLU A 184 5.75 6.13 -11.28
CA GLU A 184 7.01 5.39 -11.42
C GLU A 184 6.91 4.32 -12.52
N ARG A 185 5.81 3.56 -12.57
CA ARG A 185 5.59 2.58 -13.65
C ARG A 185 5.53 3.21 -15.03
N ARG A 186 4.79 4.31 -15.20
CA ARG A 186 4.70 5.02 -16.49
C ARG A 186 6.06 5.55 -16.93
N MET A 187 6.84 6.11 -16.01
CA MET A 187 8.19 6.57 -16.31
C MET A 187 9.08 5.40 -16.72
N MET A 188 9.00 4.27 -16.02
CA MET A 188 9.74 3.06 -16.40
C MET A 188 9.36 2.54 -17.78
N ASP A 189 8.09 2.60 -18.18
CA ASP A 189 7.65 2.19 -19.51
C ASP A 189 8.16 3.15 -20.59
N ILE A 190 8.14 4.46 -20.35
CA ILE A 190 8.73 5.46 -21.26
C ILE A 190 10.25 5.26 -21.38
N TYR A 191 10.96 5.05 -20.27
CA TYR A 191 12.39 4.77 -20.30
C TYR A 191 12.70 3.48 -21.05
N ARG A 192 11.87 2.44 -20.92
CA ARG A 192 11.99 1.22 -21.72
C ARG A 192 11.80 1.50 -23.20
N GLU A 193 10.80 2.29 -23.59
CA GLU A 193 10.62 2.65 -24.99
C GLU A 193 11.84 3.40 -25.55
N LEU A 194 12.36 4.39 -24.82
CA LEU A 194 13.55 5.15 -25.21
C LEU A 194 14.82 4.28 -25.23
N ALA A 195 14.93 3.32 -24.33
CA ALA A 195 16.10 2.43 -24.25
C ALA A 195 16.13 1.39 -25.37
N PHE A 196 15.00 1.05 -25.98
CA PHE A 196 14.89 -0.03 -26.97
C PHE A 196 14.45 0.41 -28.37
N LYS A 197 14.05 1.68 -28.56
CA LYS A 197 13.73 2.22 -29.89
C LYS A 197 14.79 3.21 -30.35
N ASP A 198 15.04 3.22 -31.66
CA ASP A 198 15.83 4.26 -32.31
C ASP A 198 14.99 5.52 -32.50
N ASN A 199 15.51 6.68 -32.08
CA ASN A 199 14.74 7.93 -32.05
C ASN A 199 14.38 8.46 -33.44
N LEU A 200 15.21 8.19 -34.46
CA LEU A 200 14.96 8.65 -35.82
C LEU A 200 13.93 7.75 -36.51
N THR A 201 14.12 6.43 -36.45
CA THR A 201 13.34 5.47 -37.24
C THR A 201 12.14 4.89 -36.49
N GLY A 202 12.15 4.90 -35.16
CA GLY A 202 11.17 4.20 -34.32
C GLY A 202 11.30 2.66 -34.31
N LEU A 203 12.29 2.11 -35.03
CA LEU A 203 12.61 0.67 -35.04
C LEU A 203 13.32 0.25 -33.75
N GLY A 204 13.46 -1.06 -33.52
CA GLY A 204 14.32 -1.58 -32.46
C GLY A 204 15.75 -1.08 -32.63
N ASN A 205 16.34 -0.55 -31.55
CA ASN A 205 17.75 -0.16 -31.56
C ASN A 205 18.65 -1.36 -31.27
N ARG A 206 19.97 -1.13 -31.21
CA ARG A 206 20.94 -2.20 -30.94
C ARG A 206 20.68 -2.93 -29.62
N ALA A 207 20.26 -2.23 -28.56
CA ALA A 207 19.94 -2.84 -27.28
C ALA A 207 18.71 -3.76 -27.37
N ALA A 208 17.74 -3.44 -28.25
CA ALA A 208 16.59 -4.31 -28.49
C ALA A 208 16.99 -5.60 -29.20
N TYR A 209 17.89 -5.50 -30.19
CA TYR A 209 18.49 -6.66 -30.85
C TYR A 209 19.25 -7.55 -29.85
N ASP A 210 20.17 -6.96 -29.07
CA ASP A 210 21.02 -7.74 -28.15
C ASP A 210 20.16 -8.46 -27.10
N ARG A 211 19.16 -7.78 -26.51
CA ARG A 211 18.20 -8.39 -25.58
C ARG A 211 17.42 -9.53 -26.23
N LYS A 212 16.99 -9.37 -27.49
CA LYS A 212 16.24 -10.41 -28.17
C LYS A 212 17.09 -11.66 -28.43
N MET A 213 18.36 -11.47 -28.75
CA MET A 213 19.32 -12.56 -28.90
C MET A 213 19.57 -13.30 -27.58
N GLU A 214 19.64 -12.58 -26.45
CA GLU A 214 19.70 -13.22 -25.12
C GLU A 214 18.44 -14.03 -24.80
N GLU A 215 17.24 -13.48 -25.05
CA GLU A 215 15.98 -14.19 -24.84
C GLU A 215 15.90 -15.50 -25.64
N ILE A 216 16.39 -15.48 -26.88
CA ILE A 216 16.49 -16.65 -27.76
C ILE A 216 17.50 -17.65 -27.23
N ARG A 217 18.68 -17.19 -26.77
CA ARG A 217 19.71 -18.07 -26.21
C ARG A 217 19.23 -18.78 -24.94
N ASP A 218 18.55 -18.05 -24.07
CA ASP A 218 18.19 -18.54 -22.73
C ASP A 218 16.91 -19.41 -22.75
N ASN A 219 15.99 -19.17 -23.70
CA ASN A 219 14.70 -19.89 -23.78
C ASN A 219 14.51 -20.70 -25.07
N GLY A 220 15.46 -20.65 -26.00
CA GLY A 220 15.40 -21.43 -27.23
C GLY A 220 15.55 -22.92 -26.94
N ASN A 221 14.77 -23.75 -27.64
CA ASN A 221 15.06 -25.18 -27.73
C ASN A 221 15.91 -25.44 -28.99
N GLU A 222 16.47 -26.64 -29.10
CA GLU A 222 17.31 -27.03 -30.25
C GLU A 222 16.59 -27.00 -31.61
N ASP A 223 15.25 -27.02 -31.63
CA ASP A 223 14.42 -26.98 -32.85
C ASP A 223 14.05 -25.55 -33.28
N MET A 224 14.42 -24.52 -32.49
CA MET A 224 14.06 -23.14 -32.79
C MET A 224 14.93 -22.57 -33.93
N LEU A 225 14.34 -22.39 -35.11
CA LEU A 225 15.00 -21.76 -36.25
C LEU A 225 14.99 -20.22 -36.14
N VAL A 226 16.18 -19.61 -36.17
CA VAL A 226 16.37 -18.16 -36.13
C VAL A 226 17.09 -17.70 -37.38
N GLN A 227 16.55 -16.69 -38.07
CA GLN A 227 17.16 -16.07 -39.24
C GLN A 227 17.55 -14.63 -38.91
N LEU A 228 18.79 -14.26 -39.26
CA LEU A 228 19.31 -12.90 -39.08
C LEU A 228 19.54 -12.26 -40.45
N LEU A 229 18.92 -11.10 -40.68
CA LEU A 229 19.12 -10.29 -41.86
C LEU A 229 19.81 -8.98 -41.46
N ILE A 230 20.91 -8.65 -42.14
CA ILE A 230 21.63 -7.38 -41.96
C ILE A 230 21.53 -6.61 -43.27
N LEU A 231 21.11 -5.35 -43.19
CA LEU A 231 20.88 -4.47 -44.34
C LEU A 231 21.71 -3.21 -44.16
N ASP A 232 22.28 -2.70 -45.26
CA ASP A 232 23.03 -1.43 -45.30
C ASP A 232 22.42 -0.49 -46.36
N VAL A 233 22.37 0.81 -46.03
CA VAL A 233 21.80 1.84 -46.92
C VAL A 233 22.91 2.41 -47.80
N ASN A 234 22.96 1.94 -49.05
CA ASN A 234 23.98 2.36 -50.01
C ASN A 234 23.97 3.87 -50.27
N GLY A 235 25.16 4.48 -50.32
CA GLY A 235 25.35 5.87 -50.75
C GLY A 235 24.94 6.95 -49.72
N LEU A 236 24.55 6.57 -48.50
CA LEU A 236 24.08 7.51 -47.48
C LEU A 236 25.10 8.63 -47.16
N LYS A 237 26.40 8.31 -47.11
CA LYS A 237 27.46 9.29 -46.89
C LYS A 237 27.50 10.37 -47.98
N HIS A 238 27.41 9.97 -49.25
CA HIS A 238 27.41 10.91 -50.38
C HIS A 238 26.19 11.85 -50.34
N ILE A 239 25.03 11.35 -49.87
CA ILE A 239 23.83 12.18 -49.68
C ILE A 239 24.04 13.17 -48.54
N ASN A 240 24.58 12.73 -47.41
CA ASN A 240 24.90 13.62 -46.28
C ASN A 240 25.88 14.73 -46.68
N ASP A 241 26.94 14.38 -47.40
CA ASP A 241 28.01 15.29 -47.78
C ASP A 241 27.54 16.36 -48.80
N ASN A 242 26.62 16.02 -49.71
CA ASN A 242 26.16 16.93 -50.78
C ASN A 242 24.82 17.62 -50.51
N LEU A 243 23.92 16.97 -49.76
CA LEU A 243 22.52 17.42 -49.56
C LEU A 243 22.18 17.65 -48.08
N GLY A 244 23.14 17.46 -47.19
CA GLY A 244 23.02 17.67 -45.76
C GLY A 244 22.34 16.53 -44.99
N HIS A 245 22.60 16.48 -43.69
CA HIS A 245 22.10 15.44 -42.78
C HIS A 245 20.58 15.30 -42.77
N TYR A 246 19.84 16.41 -42.87
CA TYR A 246 18.37 16.37 -42.93
C TYR A 246 17.85 15.55 -44.12
N THR A 247 18.54 15.57 -45.26
CA THR A 247 18.19 14.76 -46.43
C THR A 247 18.56 13.29 -46.20
N GLY A 248 19.70 13.02 -45.57
CA GLY A 248 20.07 11.66 -45.16
C GLY A 248 19.08 11.03 -44.20
N ASP A 249 18.59 11.80 -43.21
CA ASP A 249 17.57 11.36 -42.27
C ASP A 249 16.28 10.91 -42.98
N LYS A 250 15.88 11.60 -44.05
CA LYS A 250 14.74 11.18 -44.89
C LYS A 250 14.98 9.84 -45.59
N ILE A 251 16.21 9.59 -46.05
CA ILE A 251 16.56 8.31 -46.66
C ILE A 251 16.53 7.19 -45.62
N ILE A 252 17.05 7.44 -44.42
CA ILE A 252 17.00 6.49 -43.29
C ILE A 252 15.55 6.17 -42.91
N LEU A 253 14.70 7.20 -42.80
CA LEU A 253 13.26 7.03 -42.54
C LEU A 253 12.56 6.21 -43.62
N GLY A 254 12.87 6.46 -44.90
CA GLY A 254 12.35 5.68 -46.03
C GLY A 254 12.76 4.21 -45.98
N ALA A 255 14.03 3.94 -45.70
CA ALA A 255 14.52 2.57 -45.52
C ALA A 255 13.83 1.86 -44.35
N ALA A 256 13.68 2.53 -43.21
CA ALA A 256 12.97 2.01 -42.05
C ALA A 256 11.49 1.70 -42.37
N GLN A 257 10.84 2.53 -43.18
CA GLN A 257 9.47 2.28 -43.63
C GLN A 257 9.39 1.03 -44.53
N CYS A 258 10.29 0.89 -45.51
CA CYS A 258 10.36 -0.31 -46.34
C CYS A 258 10.56 -1.59 -45.51
N ILE A 259 11.40 -1.53 -44.47
CA ILE A 259 11.61 -2.66 -43.55
C ILE A 259 10.31 -2.97 -42.80
N ARG A 260 9.62 -1.96 -42.24
CA ARG A 260 8.32 -2.18 -41.58
C ARG A 260 7.26 -2.77 -42.50
N ASP A 261 7.17 -2.29 -43.73
CA ASP A 261 6.14 -2.75 -44.66
C ASP A 261 6.40 -4.19 -45.13
N ALA A 262 7.67 -4.57 -45.29
CA ALA A 262 8.06 -5.92 -45.68
C ALA A 262 7.89 -6.94 -44.54
N PHE A 263 8.19 -6.55 -43.31
CA PHE A 263 8.31 -7.48 -42.18
C PHE A 263 7.20 -7.34 -41.13
N GLY A 264 6.49 -6.22 -41.08
CA GLY A 264 5.37 -5.97 -40.16
C GLY A 264 5.79 -6.11 -38.70
N THR A 265 5.14 -7.03 -37.98
CA THR A 265 5.48 -7.41 -36.60
C THR A 265 6.46 -8.57 -36.50
N ASN A 266 6.89 -9.14 -37.64
CA ASN A 266 7.81 -10.26 -37.70
C ASN A 266 9.24 -9.70 -37.78
N GLY A 267 10.08 -9.98 -36.79
CA GLY A 267 11.38 -9.32 -36.64
C GLY A 267 11.31 -8.18 -35.62
N LYS A 268 12.40 -8.01 -34.86
CA LYS A 268 12.55 -7.04 -33.78
C LYS A 268 13.75 -6.15 -34.04
#